data_AF-A0A1W9J652-F1
#
_entry.id   AF-A0A1W9J652-F1
#
_cell.length_a   1.000
_cell.length_b   1.000
_cell.length_c   1.000
_cell.angle_alpha   90.00
_cell.angle_beta   90.00
_cell.angle_gamma   90.00
#
_symmetry.space_group_name_H-M   'P 1'
#
loop_
_entity.id
_entity.type
_entity.pdbx_description
1 polymer ?
#
loop_
_entity_poly.entity_id
_entity_poly.type
_entity_poly.pdbx_seq_one_letter_code
_entity_poly.pdbx_strand_id
1 'polypeptide(L)'
;MSKKIKYTDEPLGNLKVVPDFLPRPEELVFRDEGVKVTIALSKKSVEFFKDEARKHHTQYQRMIRRLLDAYTERHSRPQTTRSTRTRAKLARAG
;
A
#
# COMPACT_ATOMS: atom_id res chain seq x y z
N MET A 1 -13.26 40.08 7.11
CA MET A 1 -12.74 40.87 5.97
C MET A 1 -11.47 40.19 5.47
N SER A 2 -11.56 39.32 4.47
CA SER A 2 -10.39 38.70 3.84
C SER A 2 -9.74 39.71 2.88
N LYS A 3 -8.50 40.12 3.14
CA LYS A 3 -7.74 40.96 2.21
C LYS A 3 -7.52 40.15 0.93
N LYS A 4 -7.97 40.70 -0.22
CA LYS A 4 -7.67 40.13 -1.54
C LYS A 4 -6.16 40.27 -1.80
N ILE A 5 -5.48 39.15 -2.01
CA ILE A 5 -4.07 39.14 -2.41
C ILE A 5 -4.00 39.74 -3.82
N LYS A 6 -3.25 40.83 -3.98
CA LYS A 6 -2.95 41.43 -5.28
C LYS A 6 -1.57 40.95 -5.69
N TYR A 7 -1.52 40.13 -6.73
CA TYR A 7 -0.27 39.72 -7.33
C TYR A 7 0.19 40.80 -8.32
N THR A 8 1.48 41.07 -8.33
CA THR A 8 2.16 41.99 -9.26
C THR A 8 3.13 41.18 -10.11
N ASP A 9 3.30 41.57 -11.38
CA ASP A 9 4.16 40.88 -12.36
C ASP A 9 5.65 41.13 -12.07
N GLU A 10 6.14 40.52 -10.99
CA GLU A 10 7.54 40.62 -10.59
C GLU A 10 8.43 39.68 -11.42
N PRO A 11 9.70 40.06 -11.66
CA PRO A 11 10.61 39.26 -12.46
C PRO A 11 10.91 37.91 -11.77
N LEU A 12 10.57 36.83 -12.46
CA LEU A 12 10.70 35.43 -12.01
C LEU A 12 12.16 34.92 -11.98
N GLY A 13 13.12 35.70 -11.46
CA GLY A 13 14.51 35.28 -11.20
C GLY A 13 15.15 34.37 -12.27
N ASN A 14 15.95 33.40 -11.82
CA ASN A 14 16.57 32.39 -12.69
C ASN A 14 15.69 31.14 -12.76
N LEU A 15 14.90 31.03 -13.82
CA LEU A 15 14.05 29.86 -14.09
C LEU A 15 14.92 28.65 -14.49
N LYS A 16 14.68 27.50 -13.86
CA LYS A 16 15.31 26.23 -14.24
C LYS A 16 14.26 25.34 -14.89
N VAL A 17 14.46 25.00 -16.17
CA VAL A 17 13.54 24.10 -16.89
C VAL A 17 13.73 22.69 -16.34
N VAL A 18 12.66 22.16 -15.73
CA VAL A 18 12.60 20.78 -15.25
C VAL A 18 11.84 19.97 -16.29
N PRO A 19 12.40 18.87 -16.81
CA PRO A 19 11.66 17.97 -17.68
C PRO A 19 10.46 17.38 -16.92
N ASP A 20 9.35 17.16 -17.61
CA ASP A 20 8.16 16.57 -17.01
C ASP A 20 8.49 15.15 -16.51
N PHE A 21 8.51 14.99 -15.18
CA PHE A 21 8.89 13.77 -14.48
C PHE A 21 7.70 13.11 -13.80
N LEU A 22 6.52 13.73 -13.89
CA LEU A 22 5.33 13.18 -13.27
C LEU A 22 4.86 12.00 -14.12
N PRO A 23 4.81 10.78 -13.55
CA PRO A 23 4.21 9.66 -14.24
C PRO A 23 2.74 9.98 -14.49
N ARG A 24 2.16 9.35 -15.51
CA ARG A 24 0.79 9.67 -15.92
C ARG A 24 -0.17 9.46 -14.74
N PRO A 25 -1.27 10.22 -14.63
CA PRO A 25 -2.21 10.08 -13.52
C PRO A 25 -2.62 8.63 -13.24
N GLU A 26 -2.71 7.79 -14.29
CA GLU A 26 -3.03 6.37 -14.19
C GLU A 26 -1.93 5.55 -13.50
N GLU A 27 -0.66 5.92 -13.68
CA GLU A 27 0.53 5.29 -13.07
C GLU A 27 0.75 5.76 -11.62
N LEU A 28 0.22 6.94 -11.25
CA LEU A 28 0.20 7.42 -9.87
C LEU A 28 -0.82 6.68 -9.00
N VAL A 29 -1.85 6.09 -9.61
CA VAL A 29 -2.88 5.33 -8.88
C VAL A 29 -2.41 3.89 -8.71
N PHE A 30 -1.81 3.58 -7.56
CA PHE A 30 -1.63 2.20 -7.11
C PHE A 30 -3.01 1.53 -6.99
N ARG A 31 -3.43 0.83 -8.04
CA ARG A 31 -4.64 -0.01 -8.03
C ARG A 31 -4.23 -1.40 -7.59
N ASP A 32 -4.60 -1.78 -6.37
CA ASP A 32 -4.46 -3.16 -5.91
C ASP A 32 -5.33 -4.08 -6.81
N GLU A 33 -4.74 -5.15 -7.37
CA GLU A 33 -5.45 -6.17 -8.14
C GLU A 33 -6.38 -6.99 -7.22
N GLY A 34 -7.59 -6.48 -7.00
CA GLY A 34 -8.54 -7.09 -6.06
C GLY A 34 -9.32 -8.27 -6.65
N VAL A 35 -9.11 -9.48 -6.12
CA VAL A 35 -9.98 -10.64 -6.37
C VAL A 35 -11.18 -10.60 -5.41
N LYS A 36 -12.40 -10.69 -5.94
CA LYS A 36 -13.63 -10.74 -5.14
C LYS A 36 -13.92 -12.17 -4.70
N VAL A 37 -14.09 -12.36 -3.39
CA VAL A 37 -14.48 -13.63 -2.79
C VAL A 37 -15.63 -13.39 -1.80
N THR A 38 -16.52 -14.38 -1.68
CA THR A 38 -17.59 -14.38 -0.66
C THR A 38 -17.15 -15.24 0.51
N ILE A 39 -17.06 -14.65 1.70
CA ILE A 39 -16.72 -15.35 2.95
C ILE A 39 -17.79 -15.04 4.01
N ALA A 40 -18.16 -16.04 4.80
CA ALA A 40 -19.05 -15.83 5.94
C ALA A 40 -18.24 -15.37 7.16
N LEU A 41 -18.64 -14.24 7.75
CA LEU A 41 -18.04 -13.71 8.97
C LEU A 41 -19.06 -13.74 10.11
N SER A 42 -18.58 -13.89 11.35
CA SER A 42 -19.45 -13.82 12.52
C SER A 42 -20.04 -12.41 12.69
N LYS A 43 -21.26 -12.32 13.25
CA LYS A 43 -21.92 -11.04 13.55
C LYS A 43 -21.02 -10.15 14.43
N LYS A 44 -20.42 -10.73 15.47
CA LYS A 44 -19.49 -10.04 16.39
C LYS A 44 -18.31 -9.41 15.66
N SER A 45 -17.70 -10.14 14.72
CA SER A 45 -16.57 -9.64 13.94
C SER A 45 -16.99 -8.45 13.07
N VAL A 46 -18.14 -8.54 12.40
CA VAL A 46 -18.64 -7.45 11.53
C VAL A 46 -18.97 -6.20 12.34
N GLU A 47 -19.60 -6.34 13.51
CA GLU A 47 -19.90 -5.22 14.41
C GLU A 47 -18.63 -4.51 14.87
N PHE A 48 -17.62 -5.27 15.31
CA PHE A 48 -16.32 -4.71 15.70
C PHE A 48 -15.70 -3.83 14.60
N PHE A 49 -15.63 -4.34 13.36
CA PHE A 49 -15.05 -3.55 12.26
C PHE A 49 -15.91 -2.36 11.86
N LYS A 50 -17.24 -2.45 11.97
CA LYS A 50 -18.12 -1.30 11.73
C LYS A 50 -17.87 -0.20 12.76
N ASP A 51 -17.64 -0.55 14.01
CA ASP A 51 -17.41 0.42 15.08
C ASP A 51 -16.06 1.11 14.94
N GLU A 52 -15.00 0.34 14.69
CA GLU A 52 -13.67 0.90 14.42
C GLU A 52 -13.65 1.75 13.14
N ALA A 53 -14.32 1.31 12.07
CA ALA A 53 -14.37 2.07 10.83
C ALA A 53 -15.00 3.46 10.99
N ARG A 54 -16.01 3.60 11.87
CA ARG A 54 -16.61 4.90 12.20
C ARG A 54 -15.63 5.82 12.93
N LYS A 55 -14.81 5.28 13.84
CA LYS A 55 -13.79 6.06 14.58
C LYS A 55 -12.68 6.56 13.67
N HIS A 56 -12.26 5.73 12.71
CA HIS A 56 -11.13 6.02 11.81
C HIS A 56 -11.56 6.60 10.46
N HIS A 57 -12.83 7.01 10.31
CA HIS A 57 -13.40 7.59 9.09
C HIS A 57 -13.06 6.79 7.81
N THR A 58 -13.22 5.47 7.88
CA THR A 58 -12.89 4.55 6.78
C THR A 58 -14.00 3.52 6.54
N GLN A 59 -13.83 2.67 5.53
CA GLN A 59 -14.75 1.57 5.24
C GLN A 59 -14.33 0.31 6.00
N TYR A 60 -15.28 -0.35 6.68
CA TYR A 60 -15.00 -1.58 7.44
C TYR A 60 -14.41 -2.70 6.57
N GLN A 61 -14.80 -2.78 5.29
CA GLN A 61 -14.24 -3.74 4.34
C GLN A 61 -12.74 -3.51 4.08
N ARG A 62 -12.28 -2.24 4.16
CA ARG A 62 -10.85 -1.92 4.00
C ARG A 62 -10.05 -2.44 5.19
N MET A 63 -10.61 -2.34 6.41
CA MET A 63 -9.97 -2.88 7.61
C MET A 63 -9.87 -4.41 7.56
N ILE A 64 -10.94 -5.09 7.12
CA ILE A 64 -10.94 -6.55 6.95
C ILE A 64 -9.86 -6.98 5.94
N ARG A 65 -9.78 -6.34 4.78
CA ARG A 65 -8.76 -6.64 3.77
C ARG A 65 -7.35 -6.49 4.33
N ARG A 66 -7.06 -5.34 4.96
CA ARG A 66 -5.73 -5.08 5.56
C ARG A 66 -5.35 -6.07 6.65
N LEU A 67 -6.31 -6.58 7.41
CA LEU A 67 -6.05 -7.62 8.40
C LEU A 67 -5.64 -8.94 7.72
N LEU A 68 -6.32 -9.33 6.64
CA LEU A 68 -5.99 -10.55 5.88
C LEU A 68 -4.63 -10.42 5.20
N ASP A 69 -4.32 -9.26 4.63
CA ASP A 69 -3.03 -8.97 4.01
C ASP A 69 -1.91 -9.08 5.06
N ALA A 70 -2.04 -8.39 6.20
CA ALA A 70 -1.05 -8.41 7.28
C ALA A 70 -0.85 -9.81 7.88
N TYR A 71 -1.93 -10.59 8.01
CA TYR A 71 -1.82 -11.99 8.42
C TYR A 71 -1.03 -12.80 7.39
N THR A 72 -1.33 -12.65 6.11
CA THR A 72 -0.66 -13.37 5.04
C THR A 72 0.81 -12.98 4.94
N GLU A 73 1.17 -11.70 5.03
CA GLU A 73 2.56 -11.23 5.04
C GLU A 73 3.37 -11.86 6.19
N ARG A 74 2.75 -11.98 7.37
CA ARG A 74 3.41 -12.56 8.55
C ARG A 74 3.64 -14.06 8.42
N HIS A 75 2.72 -14.78 7.77
CA HIS A 75 2.72 -16.24 7.70
C HIS A 75 3.19 -16.80 6.35
N SER A 76 3.33 -15.97 5.32
CA SER A 76 3.83 -16.36 3.99
C SER A 76 5.36 -16.32 3.87
N ARG A 77 6.08 -15.79 4.89
CA ARG A 77 7.55 -15.92 4.94
C ARG A 77 7.91 -17.40 4.78
N PRO A 78 8.62 -17.79 3.71
CA PRO A 78 8.99 -19.18 3.52
C PRO A 78 9.80 -19.60 4.73
N GLN A 79 9.35 -20.66 5.40
CA GLN A 79 10.19 -21.39 6.33
C GLN A 79 11.40 -21.88 5.54
N THR A 80 12.47 -21.10 5.60
CA THR A 80 13.84 -21.49 5.32
C THR A 80 14.03 -22.26 4.01
N THR A 81 14.43 -21.59 2.93
CA THR A 81 15.46 -22.17 2.04
C THR A 81 16.81 -22.18 2.78
N ARG A 82 16.88 -22.91 3.88
CA ARG A 82 18.09 -23.15 4.68
C ARG A 82 18.38 -24.65 4.67
N SER A 83 18.38 -25.31 3.50
CA SER A 83 18.86 -26.70 3.42
C SER A 83 19.22 -27.25 2.02
N THR A 84 19.52 -26.43 1.01
CA THR A 84 19.99 -26.97 -0.29
C THR A 84 21.30 -26.37 -0.78
N ARG A 85 21.75 -25.23 -0.25
CA ARG A 85 23.00 -24.62 -0.70
C ARG A 85 24.27 -25.26 -0.11
N THR A 86 24.16 -26.00 1.00
CA THR A 86 25.32 -26.71 1.59
C THR A 86 25.56 -28.07 0.94
N ARG A 87 24.54 -28.74 0.39
CA ARG A 87 24.70 -30.06 -0.27
C ARG A 87 25.34 -29.96 -1.66
N ALA A 88 25.13 -28.86 -2.38
CA ALA A 88 25.75 -28.64 -3.69
C ALA A 88 27.26 -28.28 -3.63
N LYS A 89 27.77 -27.83 -2.47
CA LYS A 89 29.20 -27.53 -2.30
C LYS A 89 30.04 -28.76 -1.93
N LEU A 90 29.45 -29.79 -1.31
CA LEU A 90 30.14 -31.06 -1.05
C LEU A 90 30.17 -31.99 -2.27
N ALA A 91 29.17 -31.93 -3.16
CA ALA A 91 29.13 -32.78 -4.35
C ALA A 91 30.08 -32.35 -5.49
N ARG A 92 30.79 -31.23 -5.33
CA ARG A 92 31.80 -30.73 -6.29
C ARG A 92 33.24 -30.81 -5.75
N ALA A 93 33.44 -31.47 -4.62
CA ALA A 93 34.75 -31.66 -3.98
C ALA A 93 35.15 -33.14 -3.88
N GLY A 94 34.58 -34.00 -4.73
CA GLY A 94 34.97 -35.40 -4.90
C GLY A 94 35.44 -35.62 -6.33
#